data_AF-A0A3N2N6V9-F1
#
_entry.id   AF-A0A3N2N6V9-F1
#
_cell.length_a   1.000
_cell.length_b   1.000
_cell.length_c   1.000
_cell.angle_alpha   90.00
_cell.angle_beta   90.00
_cell.angle_gamma   90.00
#
_symmetry.space_group_name_H-M   'P 1'
#
loop_
_entity.id
_entity.type
_entity.pdbx_description
1 polymer ?
#
loop_
_entity_poly.entity_id
_entity_poly.type
_entity_poly.pdbx_seq_one_letter_code
_entity_poly.pdbx_strand_id
1 'polypeptide(L)'
;MARGKQTCKILKEIRRQIAEANGIEFVTSECRYKGDCLGTCPKCEAEVRYLEQQLRSRSLAGKAVALAGISAASLAMLMPISTEAQVPADIIILPTDSITATSVDSVKVKGFVRYEYEVKVDSIASEELIGATVLNLTNGKGTTTDIDGKFEIDAQEGDTIKVSYAGFKSKTATVTDIAQPINVTMDMKVIILGEAPVVRREINHYLDLKVTDEKGNVIDRDNLYIERVCIDEDGEEDSEHLSPEYFDEKHPCRIYWDYDYGLQDEDGKPLKEAILRIEAEGYDDPVIIKVKYPKRNAKKTIKFKHKKK
;
A
#
# COMPACT_ATOMS: atom_id res chain seq x y z
N MET A 1 13.60 27.14 2.22
CA MET A 1 12.26 27.38 1.61
C MET A 1 11.16 26.74 2.47
N ALA A 2 10.24 27.53 3.03
CA ALA A 2 9.31 27.13 4.12
C ALA A 2 8.07 26.28 3.74
N ARG A 3 7.90 25.89 2.47
CA ARG A 3 6.64 25.35 1.92
C ARG A 3 6.26 23.97 2.48
N GLY A 4 7.19 23.01 2.51
CA GLY A 4 6.89 21.66 3.00
C GLY A 4 6.59 21.58 4.50
N LYS A 5 7.21 22.45 5.32
CA LYS A 5 6.91 22.57 6.75
C LYS A 5 5.50 23.15 6.98
N GLN A 6 5.07 24.11 6.17
CA GLN A 6 3.70 24.64 6.24
C GLN A 6 2.67 23.58 5.84
N THR A 7 2.90 22.84 4.75
CA THR A 7 2.03 21.72 4.34
C THR A 7 1.94 20.67 5.45
N CYS A 8 3.07 20.28 6.05
CA CYS A 8 3.09 19.33 7.16
C CYS A 8 2.26 19.82 8.36
N LYS A 9 2.33 21.12 8.71
CA LYS A 9 1.52 21.71 9.79
C LYS A 9 0.02 21.65 9.48
N ILE A 10 -0.37 21.98 8.25
CA ILE A 10 -1.77 21.95 7.80
C ILE A 10 -2.30 20.51 7.85
N LEU A 11 -1.57 19.55 7.28
CA LEU A 11 -1.97 18.15 7.28
C LEU A 11 -2.08 17.57 8.69
N LYS A 12 -1.18 17.97 9.59
CA LYS A 12 -1.20 17.59 11.00
C LYS A 12 -2.46 18.10 11.70
N GLU A 13 -2.87 19.34 11.40
CA GLU A 13 -4.08 19.94 11.95
C GLU A 13 -5.34 19.26 11.43
N ILE A 14 -5.41 18.94 10.14
CA ILE A 14 -6.54 18.20 9.55
C ILE A 14 -6.70 16.83 10.24
N ARG A 15 -5.61 16.08 10.44
CA ARG A 15 -5.66 14.79 11.14
C ARG A 15 -6.16 14.92 12.58
N ARG A 16 -5.75 15.99 13.29
CA ARG A 16 -6.23 16.30 14.63
C ARG A 16 -7.74 16.56 14.64
N GLN A 17 -8.24 17.35 13.69
CA GLN A 17 -9.67 17.65 13.57
C GLN A 17 -10.50 16.39 13.26
N ILE A 18 -10.00 15.50 12.40
CA ILE A 18 -10.64 14.22 12.12
C ILE A 18 -10.66 13.35 13.39
N ALA A 19 -9.55 13.26 14.12
CA ALA A 19 -9.49 12.48 15.34
C ALA A 19 -10.47 13.00 16.42
N GLU A 20 -10.48 14.32 16.65
CA GLU A 20 -11.37 14.99 17.59
C GLU A 20 -12.85 14.76 17.23
N ALA A 21 -13.21 14.92 15.95
CA ALA A 21 -14.57 14.70 15.47
C ALA A 21 -15.05 13.24 15.64
N ASN A 22 -14.14 12.29 15.79
CA ASN A 22 -14.44 10.87 15.97
C ASN A 22 -14.18 10.36 17.39
N GLY A 23 -13.78 11.24 18.32
CA GLY A 23 -13.39 10.85 19.68
C GLY A 23 -12.22 9.84 19.70
N ILE A 24 -11.28 9.99 18.76
CA ILE A 24 -10.06 9.18 18.68
C ILE A 24 -8.97 9.92 19.45
N GLU A 25 -8.32 9.24 20.38
CA GLU A 25 -7.14 9.78 21.04
C GLU A 25 -6.00 9.88 20.03
N PHE A 26 -5.53 11.10 19.77
CA PHE A 26 -4.53 11.36 18.74
C PHE A 26 -3.44 12.29 19.27
N VAL A 27 -2.31 11.68 19.65
CA VAL A 27 -1.14 12.40 20.11
C VAL A 27 -0.22 12.63 18.93
N THR A 28 0.14 13.89 18.71
CA THR A 28 1.03 14.25 17.61
C THR A 28 2.37 14.73 18.14
N SER A 29 3.46 14.32 17.48
CA SER A 29 4.81 14.69 17.90
C SER A 29 5.32 15.94 17.17
N GLU A 30 6.14 16.76 17.83
CA GLU A 30 6.76 17.91 17.16
C GLU A 30 7.82 17.45 16.14
N CYS A 31 7.82 18.08 14.97
CA CYS A 31 8.81 17.81 13.93
C CYS A 31 10.18 18.35 14.36
N ARG A 32 11.12 17.45 14.65
CA ARG A 32 12.50 17.79 15.04
C ARG A 32 13.45 18.02 13.87
N TYR A 33 12.96 17.87 12.63
CA TYR A 33 13.77 17.97 11.42
C TYR A 33 14.23 19.41 11.15
N LYS A 34 15.56 19.61 11.14
CA LYS A 34 16.22 20.89 10.86
C LYS A 34 16.67 20.94 9.40
N GLY A 35 15.88 21.55 8.54
CA GLY A 35 16.17 21.73 7.11
C GLY A 35 14.91 21.96 6.29
N ASP A 36 15.09 22.03 4.97
CA ASP A 36 13.99 22.02 4.00
C ASP A 36 13.46 20.59 3.87
N CYS A 37 12.15 20.43 4.08
CA CYS A 37 11.45 19.14 4.05
C CYS A 37 10.60 19.08 2.78
N LEU A 38 10.68 17.98 2.03
CA LEU A 38 9.92 17.77 0.79
C LEU A 38 8.44 17.44 1.02
N GLY A 39 8.03 17.29 2.29
CA GLY A 39 6.68 16.91 2.66
C GLY A 39 6.52 15.39 2.74
N THR A 40 5.89 14.95 3.83
CA THR A 40 5.73 13.56 4.29
C THR A 40 7.01 12.94 4.84
N CYS A 41 6.93 12.35 6.03
CA CYS A 41 8.02 11.65 6.71
C CYS A 41 7.48 10.37 7.36
N PRO A 42 8.32 9.40 7.76
CA PRO A 42 7.86 8.13 8.33
C PRO A 42 6.93 8.29 9.54
N LYS A 43 7.11 9.34 10.35
CA LYS A 43 6.19 9.65 11.46
C LYS A 43 4.82 10.15 10.99
N CYS A 44 4.79 11.00 9.97
CA CYS A 44 3.54 11.46 9.39
C CYS A 44 2.75 10.31 8.76
N GLU A 45 3.43 9.34 8.15
CA GLU A 45 2.80 8.14 7.59
C GLU A 45 2.25 7.22 8.69
N ALA A 46 2.99 7.05 9.79
CA ALA A 46 2.52 6.31 10.96
C ALA A 46 1.28 6.97 11.60
N GLU A 47 1.27 8.30 11.72
CA GLU A 47 0.11 9.07 12.18
C GLU A 47 -1.12 8.88 11.28
N VAL A 48 -0.93 8.83 9.95
CA VAL A 48 -2.01 8.57 8.99
C VAL A 48 -2.54 7.15 9.16
N ARG A 49 -1.66 6.14 9.17
CA ARG A 49 -2.06 4.73 9.33
C ARG A 49 -2.83 4.49 10.62
N TYR A 50 -2.39 5.08 11.73
CA TYR A 50 -3.10 4.98 13.00
C TYR A 50 -4.53 5.53 12.89
N LEU A 51 -4.68 6.71 12.30
CA LEU A 51 -5.98 7.35 12.16
C LEU A 51 -6.91 6.53 11.23
N GLU A 52 -6.39 6.03 10.10
CA GLU A 52 -7.12 5.16 9.18
C GLU A 52 -7.59 3.87 9.87
N GLN A 53 -6.72 3.22 10.66
CA GLN A 53 -7.07 2.00 11.39
C GLN A 53 -8.18 2.25 12.41
N GLN A 54 -8.12 3.37 13.14
CA GLN A 54 -9.15 3.73 14.11
C GLN A 54 -10.50 4.05 13.46
N LEU A 55 -10.49 4.80 12.35
CA LEU A 55 -11.70 5.10 11.59
C LEU A 55 -12.30 3.84 10.97
N ARG A 56 -11.46 2.93 10.46
CA ARG A 56 -11.89 1.63 9.93
C ARG A 56 -12.55 0.77 11.01
N SER A 57 -11.95 0.68 12.20
CA SER A 57 -12.53 -0.04 13.33
C SER A 57 -13.89 0.53 13.74
N ARG A 58 -14.04 1.86 13.75
CA ARG A 58 -15.31 2.53 14.03
C ARG A 58 -16.36 2.27 12.97
N SER A 59 -16.00 2.36 11.69
CA SER A 59 -16.88 2.06 10.55
C SER A 59 -17.38 0.61 10.59
N LEU A 60 -16.48 -0.36 10.80
CA LEU A 60 -16.83 -1.77 10.95
C LEU A 60 -17.73 -2.04 12.16
N ALA A 61 -17.63 -1.22 13.21
CA ALA A 61 -18.51 -1.26 14.37
C ALA A 61 -19.84 -0.51 14.17
N GLY A 62 -20.14 -0.04 12.95
CA GLY A 62 -21.36 0.71 12.61
C GLY A 62 -21.43 2.12 13.21
N LYS A 63 -20.30 2.65 13.70
CA LYS A 63 -20.23 4.01 14.27
C LYS A 63 -20.04 5.03 13.15
N ALA A 64 -20.80 6.12 13.20
CA ALA A 64 -20.64 7.23 12.27
C ALA A 64 -19.20 7.78 12.31
N VAL A 65 -18.61 7.95 11.12
CA VAL A 65 -17.28 8.55 10.93
C VAL A 65 -17.43 9.97 10.42
N ALA A 66 -16.90 10.94 11.19
CA ALA A 66 -16.92 12.35 10.84
C ALA A 66 -15.61 12.77 10.17
N LEU A 67 -15.62 13.04 8.87
CA LEU A 67 -14.47 13.60 8.16
C LEU A 67 -14.52 15.14 8.24
N ALA A 68 -13.93 15.69 9.30
CA ALA A 68 -13.82 17.14 9.45
C ALA A 68 -12.93 17.72 8.32
N GLY A 69 -13.41 18.78 7.66
CA GLY A 69 -12.63 19.50 6.62
C GLY A 69 -12.90 19.08 5.18
N ILE A 70 -13.82 18.14 4.92
CA ILE A 70 -14.39 17.92 3.59
C ILE A 70 -15.69 18.74 3.53
N SER A 71 -15.87 19.57 2.50
CA SER A 71 -17.07 20.38 2.33
C SER A 71 -18.34 19.52 2.40
N ALA A 72 -19.40 20.03 3.05
CA ALA A 72 -20.68 19.32 3.18
C ALA A 72 -21.29 18.88 1.82
N ALA A 73 -20.92 19.54 0.72
CA ALA A 73 -21.27 19.12 -0.65
C ALA A 73 -20.78 17.70 -1.00
N SER A 74 -19.68 17.24 -0.38
CA SER A 74 -19.10 15.91 -0.59
C SER A 74 -19.72 14.84 0.34
N LEU A 75 -20.39 15.26 1.42
CA LEU A 75 -21.03 14.36 2.40
C LEU A 75 -22.48 13.98 2.02
N ALA A 76 -23.10 14.68 1.07
CA ALA A 76 -24.42 14.31 0.53
C ALA A 76 -24.43 12.89 -0.09
N MET A 77 -23.25 12.38 -0.49
CA MET A 77 -23.07 11.06 -1.09
C MET A 77 -23.11 9.89 -0.07
N LEU A 78 -23.11 10.17 1.24
CA LEU A 78 -23.05 9.15 2.31
C LEU A 78 -24.35 9.06 3.13
N MET A 79 -25.39 9.80 2.76
CA MET A 79 -26.73 9.65 3.35
C MET A 79 -27.57 8.72 2.46
N PRO A 80 -28.26 7.70 3.02
CA PRO A 80 -29.26 6.97 2.25
C PRO A 80 -30.39 7.94 1.89
N ILE A 81 -30.65 8.09 0.59
CA ILE A 81 -31.79 8.86 0.09
C ILE A 81 -33.06 8.17 0.57
N SER A 82 -33.67 8.71 1.62
CA SER A 82 -35.06 8.39 1.95
C SER A 82 -35.91 9.05 0.87
N THR A 83 -36.57 8.22 0.06
CA THR A 83 -37.43 8.68 -1.03
C THR A 83 -38.72 9.26 -0.45
N GLU A 84 -38.83 10.57 -0.40
CA GLU A 84 -40.15 11.24 -0.38
C GLU A 84 -40.18 12.29 -1.49
N ALA A 85 -41.11 12.07 -2.42
CA ALA A 85 -41.33 12.94 -3.57
C ALA A 85 -42.23 14.10 -3.16
N GLN A 86 -41.73 15.33 -3.24
CA GLN A 86 -42.56 16.53 -3.41
C GLN A 86 -41.88 17.51 -4.38
N VAL A 87 -42.66 17.95 -5.36
CA VAL A 87 -42.36 18.90 -6.44
C VAL A 87 -43.07 20.24 -6.10
N PRO A 88 -42.82 21.37 -6.77
CA PRO A 88 -41.65 22.26 -6.77
C PRO A 88 -42.01 23.70 -6.28
N ALA A 89 -41.03 24.60 -6.16
CA ALA A 89 -41.18 26.00 -6.59
C ALA A 89 -39.83 26.73 -6.78
N ASP A 90 -39.75 27.40 -7.92
CA ASP A 90 -39.01 28.61 -8.26
C ASP A 90 -37.55 28.57 -8.78
N ILE A 91 -37.55 28.70 -10.10
CA ILE A 91 -36.54 29.03 -11.13
C ILE A 91 -35.75 30.31 -10.82
N ILE A 92 -34.43 30.32 -11.07
CA ILE A 92 -33.78 31.35 -11.90
C ILE A 92 -32.71 30.66 -12.77
N ILE A 93 -32.99 30.60 -14.08
CA ILE A 93 -32.04 30.28 -15.16
C ILE A 93 -31.42 31.60 -15.62
N LEU A 94 -30.10 31.65 -15.80
CA LEU A 94 -29.50 32.46 -16.86
C LEU A 94 -28.39 31.68 -17.58
N PRO A 95 -28.28 31.81 -18.92
CA PRO A 95 -27.76 30.77 -19.80
C PRO A 95 -26.37 31.11 -20.34
N THR A 96 -25.56 30.09 -20.65
CA THR A 96 -24.53 30.23 -21.70
C THR A 96 -24.34 28.87 -22.38
N ASP A 97 -24.93 28.78 -23.56
CA ASP A 97 -24.55 28.02 -24.75
C ASP A 97 -24.10 26.55 -24.62
N SER A 98 -25.10 25.67 -24.77
CA SER A 98 -25.21 24.76 -25.91
C SER A 98 -23.97 23.96 -26.34
N ILE A 99 -23.81 22.77 -25.77
CA ILE A 99 -23.59 21.57 -26.57
C ILE A 99 -24.71 20.59 -26.23
N THR A 100 -25.54 20.30 -27.22
CA THR A 100 -26.56 19.26 -27.21
C THR A 100 -25.92 17.91 -26.84
N ALA A 101 -26.07 17.50 -25.59
CA ALA A 101 -25.98 16.09 -25.23
C ALA A 101 -27.40 15.54 -25.29
N THR A 102 -27.68 14.82 -26.37
CA THR A 102 -28.89 14.01 -26.55
C THR A 102 -29.17 13.27 -25.25
N SER A 103 -30.32 13.54 -24.62
CA SER A 103 -30.79 12.77 -23.46
C SER A 103 -31.18 11.38 -23.96
N VAL A 104 -30.19 10.53 -24.15
CA VAL A 104 -30.40 9.10 -24.33
C VAL A 104 -30.47 8.52 -22.92
N ASP A 105 -31.52 7.75 -22.61
CA ASP A 105 -31.72 7.12 -21.31
C ASP A 105 -30.44 6.37 -20.90
N SER A 106 -29.69 6.94 -19.96
CA SER A 106 -28.49 6.30 -19.43
C SER A 106 -28.91 5.50 -18.21
N VAL A 107 -28.66 4.20 -18.25
CA VAL A 107 -29.01 3.28 -17.17
C VAL A 107 -27.83 3.24 -16.20
N LYS A 108 -28.12 3.03 -14.91
CA LYS A 108 -27.07 2.78 -13.91
C LYS A 108 -26.47 1.40 -14.13
N VAL A 109 -25.29 1.36 -14.74
CA VAL A 109 -24.51 0.15 -14.92
C VAL A 109 -23.63 -0.05 -13.70
N LYS A 110 -23.68 -1.26 -13.14
CA LYS A 110 -22.88 -1.65 -11.98
C LYS A 110 -21.51 -2.13 -12.44
N GLY A 111 -20.52 -2.02 -11.57
CA GLY A 111 -19.23 -2.60 -11.83
C GLY A 111 -18.41 -2.78 -10.57
N PHE A 112 -17.25 -3.39 -10.75
CA PHE A 112 -16.34 -3.75 -9.69
C PHE A 112 -14.91 -3.58 -10.17
N VAL A 113 -14.08 -2.97 -9.33
CA VAL A 113 -12.66 -2.74 -9.58
C VAL A 113 -11.83 -3.43 -8.52
N ARG A 114 -10.90 -4.26 -8.97
CA ARG A 114 -9.91 -4.90 -8.11
C ARG A 114 -8.51 -4.75 -8.70
N TYR A 115 -7.51 -5.12 -7.94
CA TYR A 115 -6.20 -5.43 -8.48
C TYR A 115 -5.77 -6.81 -8.04
N GLU A 116 -4.92 -7.41 -8.85
CA GLU A 116 -4.38 -8.74 -8.60
C GLU A 116 -2.88 -8.59 -8.30
N TYR A 117 -2.41 -9.27 -7.27
CA TYR A 117 -1.01 -9.30 -6.87
C TYR A 117 -0.61 -10.73 -6.52
N GLU A 118 0.64 -11.06 -6.84
CA GLU A 118 1.17 -12.38 -6.55
C GLU A 118 1.54 -12.45 -5.07
N VAL A 119 0.89 -13.36 -4.34
CA VAL A 119 1.21 -13.63 -2.93
C VAL A 119 2.22 -14.78 -2.81
N LYS A 120 2.23 -15.69 -3.80
CA LYS A 120 3.18 -16.81 -3.95
C LYS A 120 3.38 -17.12 -5.43
N VAL A 121 4.44 -17.89 -5.73
CA VAL A 121 4.58 -18.59 -7.02
C VAL A 121 3.35 -19.48 -7.20
N ASP A 122 2.55 -19.17 -8.23
CA ASP A 122 1.26 -19.79 -8.58
C ASP A 122 0.05 -19.47 -7.66
N SER A 123 0.08 -18.38 -6.90
CA SER A 123 -1.12 -17.88 -6.19
C SER A 123 -1.29 -16.37 -6.36
N ILE A 124 -2.31 -16.02 -7.15
CA ILE A 124 -2.78 -14.65 -7.34
C ILE A 124 -3.81 -14.37 -6.25
N ALA A 125 -3.55 -13.38 -5.39
CA ALA A 125 -4.60 -12.79 -4.57
C ALA A 125 -5.15 -11.55 -5.26
N SER A 126 -6.40 -11.23 -4.95
CA SER A 126 -7.05 -10.03 -5.40
C SER A 126 -7.52 -9.20 -4.23
N GLU A 127 -7.31 -7.90 -4.30
CA GLU A 127 -7.87 -6.92 -3.36
C GLU A 127 -8.75 -5.91 -4.11
N GLU A 128 -9.82 -5.48 -3.45
CA GLU A 128 -10.74 -4.46 -3.95
C GLU A 128 -10.08 -3.08 -3.95
N LEU A 129 -10.30 -2.30 -5.02
CA LEU A 129 -9.77 -0.95 -5.11
C LEU A 129 -10.81 0.07 -4.65
N ILE A 130 -10.59 0.63 -3.47
CA ILE A 130 -11.42 1.69 -2.87
C ILE A 130 -11.02 3.05 -3.45
N GLY A 131 -11.99 3.86 -3.88
CA GLY A 131 -11.73 5.21 -4.39
C GLY A 131 -11.06 5.26 -5.77
N ALA A 132 -11.13 4.19 -6.57
CA ALA A 132 -10.77 4.22 -7.98
C ALA A 132 -11.70 5.14 -8.76
N THR A 133 -11.14 6.01 -9.58
CA THR A 133 -11.90 6.93 -10.42
C THR A 133 -12.41 6.18 -11.64
N VAL A 134 -13.72 6.22 -11.85
CA VAL A 134 -14.40 5.62 -13.00
C VAL A 134 -15.04 6.73 -13.82
N LEU A 135 -14.71 6.83 -15.10
CA LEU A 135 -15.13 7.90 -15.99
C LEU A 135 -15.69 7.32 -17.28
N ASN A 136 -16.93 7.64 -17.62
CA ASN A 136 -17.48 7.38 -18.94
C ASN A 136 -16.96 8.46 -19.90
N LEU A 137 -16.12 8.05 -20.85
CA LEU A 137 -15.50 8.95 -21.82
C LEU A 137 -16.48 9.46 -22.88
N THR A 138 -17.58 8.75 -23.11
CA THR A 138 -18.58 9.13 -24.12
C THR A 138 -19.44 10.29 -23.63
N ASN A 139 -19.95 10.21 -22.40
CA ASN A 139 -20.88 11.21 -21.86
C ASN A 139 -20.25 12.14 -20.80
N GLY A 140 -18.99 11.90 -20.40
CA GLY A 140 -18.24 12.72 -19.46
C GLY A 140 -18.61 12.54 -17.98
N LYS A 141 -19.55 11.64 -17.64
CA LYS A 141 -19.94 11.37 -16.26
C LYS A 141 -18.90 10.50 -15.57
N GLY A 142 -18.65 10.74 -14.30
CA GLY A 142 -17.72 9.97 -13.49
C GLY A 142 -18.28 9.63 -12.12
N THR A 143 -17.70 8.61 -11.51
CA THR A 143 -17.98 8.12 -10.16
C THR A 143 -16.69 7.58 -9.54
N THR A 144 -16.75 7.15 -8.28
CA THR A 144 -15.65 6.47 -7.58
C THR A 144 -16.11 5.16 -6.99
N THR A 145 -15.20 4.20 -6.85
CA THR A 145 -15.52 2.93 -6.18
C THR A 145 -15.69 3.09 -4.67
N ASP A 146 -16.58 2.28 -4.10
CA ASP A 146 -16.86 2.21 -2.67
C ASP A 146 -15.85 1.33 -1.90
N ILE A 147 -16.15 1.04 -0.63
CA ILE A 147 -15.30 0.23 0.25
C ILE A 147 -15.16 -1.22 -0.18
N ASP A 148 -16.08 -1.72 -1.01
CA ASP A 148 -16.07 -3.06 -1.57
C ASP A 148 -15.53 -3.03 -3.01
N GLY A 149 -14.95 -1.93 -3.48
CA GLY A 149 -14.48 -1.78 -4.85
C GLY A 149 -15.60 -1.72 -5.90
N LYS A 150 -16.86 -1.58 -5.50
CA LYS A 150 -18.01 -1.52 -6.41
C LYS A 150 -18.28 -0.08 -6.84
N PHE A 151 -18.87 0.08 -8.02
CA PHE A 151 -19.32 1.39 -8.51
C PHE A 151 -20.63 1.28 -9.28
N GLU A 152 -21.34 2.40 -9.40
CA GLU A 152 -22.47 2.57 -10.30
C GLU A 152 -22.25 3.81 -11.17
N ILE A 153 -22.34 3.66 -12.49
CA ILE A 153 -22.13 4.74 -13.45
C ILE A 153 -23.24 4.77 -14.50
N ASP A 154 -23.64 5.97 -14.92
CA ASP A 154 -24.60 6.15 -15.99
C ASP A 154 -23.93 5.87 -17.34
N ALA A 155 -24.33 4.79 -18.01
CA ALA A 155 -23.74 4.35 -19.28
C ALA A 155 -24.76 3.65 -20.19
N GLN A 156 -24.39 3.52 -21.46
CA GLN A 156 -25.14 2.83 -22.51
C GLN A 156 -24.27 1.79 -23.21
N GLU A 157 -24.89 0.83 -23.89
CA GLU A 157 -24.17 -0.08 -24.77
C GLU A 157 -23.35 0.69 -25.81
N GLY A 158 -22.07 0.34 -25.92
CA GLY A 158 -21.09 1.05 -26.75
C GLY A 158 -20.28 2.11 -26.00
N ASP A 159 -20.66 2.51 -24.78
CA ASP A 159 -19.90 3.51 -24.03
C ASP A 159 -18.53 3.00 -23.59
N THR A 160 -17.56 3.91 -23.54
CA THR A 160 -16.20 3.58 -23.08
C THR A 160 -15.98 4.09 -21.66
N ILE A 161 -15.83 3.18 -20.72
CA ILE A 161 -15.56 3.45 -19.31
C ILE A 161 -14.05 3.36 -19.07
N LYS A 162 -13.45 4.45 -18.60
CA LYS A 162 -12.05 4.51 -18.16
C LYS A 162 -11.97 4.42 -16.65
N VAL A 163 -11.12 3.52 -16.15
CA VAL A 163 -10.80 3.41 -14.72
C VAL A 163 -9.35 3.85 -14.49
N SER A 164 -9.15 4.70 -13.49
CA SER A 164 -7.82 5.16 -13.07
C SER A 164 -7.69 5.20 -11.56
N TYR A 165 -6.48 4.87 -11.08
CA TYR A 165 -6.14 4.92 -9.67
C TYR A 165 -4.65 5.22 -9.52
N ALA A 166 -4.27 5.94 -8.46
CA ALA A 166 -2.89 6.36 -8.26
C ALA A 166 -1.98 5.13 -8.08
N GLY A 167 -0.88 5.07 -8.84
CA GLY A 167 0.03 3.93 -8.83
C GLY A 167 -0.36 2.78 -9.75
N PHE A 168 -1.43 2.90 -10.56
CA PHE A 168 -1.89 1.88 -11.51
C PHE A 168 -1.92 2.39 -12.96
N LYS A 169 -1.81 1.47 -13.92
CA LYS A 169 -2.08 1.75 -15.33
C LYS A 169 -3.58 1.91 -15.52
N SER A 170 -4.01 3.03 -16.11
CA SER A 170 -5.43 3.23 -16.42
C SER A 170 -5.90 2.20 -17.43
N LYS A 171 -7.10 1.66 -17.24
CA LYS A 171 -7.74 0.72 -18.17
C LYS A 171 -9.03 1.30 -18.72
N THR A 172 -9.42 0.83 -19.89
CA THR A 172 -10.68 1.18 -20.54
C THR A 172 -11.46 -0.10 -20.83
N ALA A 173 -12.75 -0.07 -20.55
CA ALA A 173 -13.70 -1.14 -20.85
C ALA A 173 -14.88 -0.57 -21.63
N THR A 174 -15.31 -1.27 -22.68
CA THR A 174 -16.51 -0.90 -23.43
C THR A 174 -17.72 -1.60 -22.83
N VAL A 175 -18.83 -0.89 -22.64
CA VAL A 175 -20.08 -1.47 -22.16
C VAL A 175 -20.70 -2.28 -23.28
N THR A 176 -20.74 -3.60 -23.15
CA THR A 176 -21.35 -4.50 -24.14
C THR A 176 -22.78 -4.87 -23.79
N ASP A 177 -23.12 -4.91 -22.50
CA ASP A 177 -24.43 -5.27 -21.97
C ASP A 177 -24.64 -4.51 -20.65
N ILE A 178 -25.68 -3.67 -20.59
CA ILE A 178 -26.01 -2.87 -19.41
C ILE A 178 -26.52 -3.71 -18.22
N ALA A 179 -26.94 -4.96 -18.46
CA ALA A 179 -27.38 -5.87 -17.41
C ALA A 179 -26.21 -6.59 -16.71
N GLN A 180 -25.01 -6.60 -17.31
CA GLN A 180 -23.84 -7.26 -16.75
C GLN A 180 -22.92 -6.28 -16.03
N PRO A 181 -22.34 -6.69 -14.88
CA PRO A 181 -21.41 -5.84 -14.17
C PRO A 181 -20.09 -5.68 -14.92
N ILE A 182 -19.58 -4.46 -14.99
CA ILE A 182 -18.27 -4.16 -15.56
C ILE A 182 -17.20 -4.54 -14.55
N ASN A 183 -16.45 -5.61 -14.82
CA ASN A 183 -15.34 -6.05 -13.97
C ASN A 183 -14.01 -5.55 -14.52
N VAL A 184 -13.27 -4.78 -13.71
CA VAL A 184 -11.97 -4.23 -14.09
C VAL A 184 -10.91 -4.69 -13.09
N THR A 185 -9.94 -5.47 -13.56
CA THR A 185 -8.71 -5.75 -12.81
C THR A 185 -7.64 -4.73 -13.21
N MET A 186 -7.16 -3.91 -12.30
CA MET A 186 -6.14 -2.89 -12.54
C MET A 186 -4.72 -3.47 -12.45
N ASP A 187 -3.82 -3.02 -13.33
CA ASP A 187 -2.42 -3.42 -13.29
C ASP A 187 -1.59 -2.34 -12.59
N MET A 188 -0.80 -2.73 -11.60
CA MET A 188 0.08 -1.78 -10.91
C MET A 188 1.07 -1.17 -11.92
N LYS A 189 1.30 0.13 -11.81
CA LYS A 189 2.29 0.84 -12.62
C LYS A 189 3.68 0.53 -12.05
N VAL A 190 4.21 -0.64 -12.40
CA VAL A 190 5.61 -0.97 -12.13
C VAL A 190 6.46 -0.01 -12.95
N ILE A 191 7.14 0.93 -12.28
CA ILE A 191 8.20 1.74 -12.90
C ILE A 191 9.40 0.82 -13.04
N ILE A 192 9.45 0.05 -14.12
CA ILE A 192 10.63 -0.72 -14.48
C ILE A 192 11.59 0.26 -15.15
N LEU A 193 12.58 0.75 -14.42
CA LEU A 193 13.75 1.38 -15.03
C LEU A 193 14.59 0.24 -15.64
N GLY A 194 14.56 0.13 -16.96
CA GLY A 194 15.39 -0.80 -17.73
C GLY A 194 14.65 -2.07 -18.12
N GLU A 195 14.32 -2.18 -19.41
CA GLU A 195 13.86 -3.42 -20.01
C GLU A 195 14.98 -4.47 -19.91
N ALA A 196 14.75 -5.50 -19.11
CA ALA A 196 15.39 -6.79 -19.30
C ALA A 196 14.27 -7.82 -19.51
N PRO A 197 14.42 -8.76 -20.46
CA PRO A 197 13.41 -9.77 -20.70
C PRO A 197 13.12 -10.51 -19.39
N VAL A 198 11.85 -10.54 -18.98
CA VAL A 198 11.37 -11.36 -17.87
C VAL A 198 11.46 -12.82 -18.32
N VAL A 199 12.66 -13.37 -18.21
CA VAL A 199 12.83 -14.80 -18.02
C VAL A 199 12.18 -15.08 -16.67
N ARG A 200 11.11 -15.88 -16.65
CA ARG A 200 10.60 -16.50 -15.42
C ARG A 200 11.77 -17.22 -14.76
N ARG A 201 12.47 -16.53 -13.85
CA ARG A 201 13.48 -17.14 -12.99
C ARG A 201 12.73 -17.58 -11.75
N GLU A 202 12.70 -18.89 -11.56
CA GLU A 202 12.16 -19.51 -10.37
C GLU A 202 12.78 -18.81 -9.14
N ILE A 203 11.94 -18.25 -8.26
CA ILE A 203 12.36 -17.56 -7.04
C ILE A 203 12.84 -18.62 -6.04
N ASN A 204 14.03 -19.19 -6.31
CA ASN A 204 14.57 -20.39 -5.65
C ASN A 204 15.84 -20.10 -4.83
N HIS A 205 16.32 -18.85 -4.82
CA HIS A 205 17.59 -18.47 -4.19
C HIS A 205 17.35 -17.65 -2.91
N TYR A 206 16.78 -18.31 -1.90
CA TYR A 206 16.58 -17.70 -0.59
C TYR A 206 17.16 -18.55 0.54
N LEU A 207 17.45 -17.88 1.65
CA LEU A 207 17.84 -18.46 2.92
C LEU A 207 16.74 -18.25 3.94
N ASP A 208 16.10 -19.33 4.39
CA ASP A 208 15.22 -19.30 5.56
C ASP A 208 16.07 -19.41 6.84
N LEU A 209 16.04 -18.35 7.64
CA LEU A 209 16.62 -18.31 8.97
C LEU A 209 15.54 -18.61 10.00
N LYS A 210 15.77 -19.66 10.79
CA LYS A 210 14.98 -19.93 11.99
C LYS A 210 15.82 -19.56 13.21
N VAL A 211 15.50 -18.46 13.87
CA VAL A 211 16.19 -18.01 15.08
C VAL A 211 15.36 -18.37 16.30
N THR A 212 15.99 -19.03 17.28
CA THR A 212 15.32 -19.56 18.47
C THR A 212 16.10 -19.25 19.74
N ASP A 213 15.43 -19.19 20.88
CA ASP A 213 16.07 -19.13 22.20
C ASP A 213 16.56 -20.51 22.66
N GLU A 214 17.19 -20.57 23.84
CA GLU A 214 17.70 -21.83 24.41
C GLU A 214 16.61 -22.83 24.78
N LYS A 215 15.35 -22.37 24.92
CA LYS A 215 14.17 -23.19 25.20
C LYS A 215 13.47 -23.68 23.93
N GLY A 216 13.91 -23.20 22.75
CA GLY A 216 13.36 -23.54 21.45
C GLY A 216 12.21 -22.64 20.97
N ASN A 217 11.91 -21.56 21.69
CA ASN A 217 10.94 -20.55 21.25
C ASN A 217 11.52 -19.76 20.10
N VAL A 218 10.71 -19.47 19.07
CA VAL A 218 11.13 -18.64 17.94
C VAL A 218 11.23 -17.19 18.41
N ILE A 219 12.36 -16.54 18.12
CA ILE A 219 12.55 -15.12 18.39
C ILE A 219 11.83 -14.34 17.28
N ASP A 220 11.03 -13.35 17.68
CA ASP A 220 10.30 -12.49 16.74
C ASP A 220 11.28 -11.73 15.83
N ARG A 221 10.96 -11.64 14.54
CA ARG A 221 11.77 -10.95 13.54
C ARG A 221 12.04 -9.50 13.92
N ASP A 222 11.08 -8.81 14.53
CA ASP A 222 11.23 -7.41 14.91
C ASP A 222 12.28 -7.20 16.01
N ASN A 223 12.69 -8.28 16.70
CA ASN A 223 13.80 -8.28 17.66
C ASN A 223 15.12 -8.77 17.05
N LEU A 224 15.18 -9.02 15.74
CA LEU A 224 16.37 -9.50 15.04
C LEU A 224 16.97 -8.40 14.17
N TYR A 225 18.26 -8.17 14.35
CA TYR A 225 19.07 -7.32 13.48
C TYR A 225 20.00 -8.21 12.67
N ILE A 226 19.87 -8.18 11.34
CA ILE A 226 20.66 -8.99 10.43
C ILE A 226 21.43 -8.06 9.51
N GLU A 227 22.75 -8.24 9.46
CA GLU A 227 23.64 -7.40 8.67
C GLU A 227 24.63 -8.29 7.92
N ARG A 228 24.94 -7.95 6.67
CA ARG A 228 26.10 -8.47 5.98
C ARG A 228 27.31 -7.69 6.47
N VAL A 229 28.33 -8.39 6.95
CA VAL A 229 29.62 -7.81 7.29
C VAL A 229 30.57 -7.94 6.10
N CYS A 230 31.19 -6.84 5.70
CA CYS A 230 32.28 -6.78 4.74
C CYS A 230 33.49 -6.09 5.37
N ILE A 231 34.68 -6.51 4.96
CA ILE A 231 35.92 -5.87 5.35
C ILE A 231 36.46 -5.25 4.06
N ASP A 232 36.72 -3.95 4.08
CA ASP A 232 37.28 -3.25 2.94
C ASP A 232 38.78 -3.56 2.75
N GLU A 233 39.39 -3.00 1.69
CA GLU A 233 40.81 -3.23 1.38
C GLU A 233 41.76 -2.66 2.46
N ASP A 234 41.28 -1.69 3.24
CA ASP A 234 42.03 -1.04 4.32
C ASP A 234 41.87 -1.78 5.68
N GLY A 235 41.01 -2.79 5.73
CA GLY A 235 40.75 -3.60 6.92
C GLY A 235 39.68 -3.02 7.84
N GLU A 236 38.96 -1.98 7.43
CA GLU A 236 37.82 -1.45 8.15
C GLU A 236 36.58 -2.32 7.91
N GLU A 237 35.80 -2.52 8.97
CA GLU A 237 34.58 -3.32 8.92
C GLU A 237 33.41 -2.42 8.54
N ASP A 238 32.79 -2.71 7.40
CA ASP A 238 31.53 -2.13 6.97
C ASP A 238 30.41 -3.15 7.07
N SER A 239 29.17 -2.68 7.22
CA SER A 239 28.00 -3.52 7.41
C SER A 239 26.79 -3.00 6.64
N GLU A 240 26.16 -3.90 5.90
CA GLU A 240 24.92 -3.60 5.16
C GLU A 240 23.75 -4.30 5.82
N HIS A 241 22.73 -3.54 6.24
CA HIS A 241 21.54 -4.09 6.88
C HIS A 241 20.70 -4.88 5.88
N LEU A 242 20.33 -6.11 6.25
CA LEU A 242 19.45 -6.97 5.47
C LEU A 242 18.03 -6.89 6.03
N SER A 243 17.04 -6.87 5.15
CA SER A 243 15.61 -6.77 5.52
C SER A 243 14.89 -8.09 5.25
N PRO A 244 14.98 -9.08 6.16
CA PRO A 244 14.34 -10.38 5.96
C PRO A 244 12.81 -10.25 5.89
N GLU A 245 12.22 -10.97 4.94
CA GLU A 245 10.77 -11.03 4.77
C GLU A 245 10.14 -12.08 5.68
N TYR A 246 8.96 -11.77 6.22
CA TYR A 246 8.12 -12.74 6.89
C TYR A 246 7.21 -13.42 5.86
N PHE A 247 7.27 -14.74 5.77
CA PHE A 247 6.44 -15.50 4.81
C PHE A 247 5.30 -16.26 5.51
N ASP A 248 5.63 -17.02 6.57
CA ASP A 248 4.66 -17.70 7.42
C ASP A 248 5.30 -18.08 8.78
N GLU A 249 4.53 -18.66 9.69
CA GLU A 249 5.01 -19.09 11.03
C GLU A 249 6.19 -20.10 10.97
N LYS A 250 6.33 -20.84 9.87
CA LYS A 250 7.42 -21.80 9.64
C LYS A 250 8.65 -21.14 9.01
N HIS A 251 8.49 -19.96 8.43
CA HIS A 251 9.50 -19.19 7.71
C HIS A 251 9.45 -17.70 8.15
N PRO A 252 9.75 -17.41 9.43
CA PRO A 252 9.61 -16.07 10.00
C PRO A 252 10.66 -15.07 9.51
N CYS A 253 11.80 -15.55 9.00
CA CYS A 253 12.86 -14.72 8.43
C CYS A 253 13.41 -15.35 7.15
N ARG A 254 12.95 -14.86 5.99
CA ARG A 254 13.46 -15.26 4.68
C ARG A 254 14.30 -14.14 4.09
N ILE A 255 15.55 -14.45 3.75
CA ILE A 255 16.45 -13.53 3.05
C ILE A 255 16.51 -13.94 1.59
N TYR A 256 16.09 -13.04 0.70
CA TYR A 256 16.14 -13.25 -0.73
C TYR A 256 17.47 -12.77 -1.29
N TRP A 257 18.26 -13.69 -1.82
CA TRP A 257 19.60 -13.37 -2.30
C TRP A 257 19.58 -12.50 -3.57
N ASP A 258 18.58 -12.69 -4.43
CA ASP A 258 18.47 -11.95 -5.69
C ASP A 258 17.77 -10.58 -5.56
N TYR A 259 17.19 -10.28 -4.39
CA TYR A 259 16.43 -9.03 -4.16
C TYR A 259 17.06 -8.12 -3.11
N ASP A 260 17.74 -8.67 -2.12
CA ASP A 260 18.39 -7.86 -1.10
C ASP A 260 19.62 -7.19 -1.71
N TYR A 261 19.58 -5.86 -1.81
CA TYR A 261 20.70 -5.06 -2.31
C TYR A 261 21.98 -5.32 -1.53
N GLY A 262 21.86 -5.70 -0.25
CA GLY A 262 23.00 -6.03 0.57
C GLY A 262 23.75 -7.29 0.15
N LEU A 263 23.14 -8.12 -0.70
CA LEU A 263 23.70 -9.38 -1.19
C LEU A 263 24.08 -9.34 -2.67
N GLN A 264 24.21 -8.15 -3.24
CA GLN A 264 24.61 -7.93 -4.63
C GLN A 264 25.94 -7.18 -4.69
N ASP A 265 26.70 -7.39 -5.75
CA ASP A 265 27.86 -6.56 -6.08
C ASP A 265 27.45 -5.23 -6.72
N GLU A 266 28.42 -4.36 -7.02
CA GLU A 266 28.18 -3.05 -7.62
C GLU A 266 27.50 -3.11 -9.01
N ASP A 267 27.60 -4.25 -9.70
CA ASP A 267 26.93 -4.50 -10.98
C ASP A 267 25.49 -5.03 -10.80
N GLY A 268 25.02 -5.19 -9.55
CA GLY A 268 23.73 -5.81 -9.22
C GLY A 268 23.72 -7.34 -9.40
N LYS A 269 24.88 -8.00 -9.43
CA LYS A 269 24.95 -9.46 -9.50
C LYS A 269 25.00 -10.05 -8.09
N PRO A 270 24.27 -11.16 -7.83
CA PRO A 270 24.31 -11.83 -6.53
C PRO A 270 25.70 -12.27 -6.08
N LEU A 271 26.05 -11.97 -4.83
CA LEU A 271 27.30 -12.42 -4.20
C LEU A 271 27.35 -13.95 -4.10
N LYS A 272 28.53 -14.56 -4.30
CA LYS A 272 28.70 -16.02 -4.20
C LYS A 272 28.62 -16.54 -2.77
N GLU A 273 28.99 -15.70 -1.81
CA GLU A 273 28.93 -15.96 -0.37
C GLU A 273 28.88 -14.64 0.39
N ALA A 274 28.37 -14.69 1.63
CA ALA A 274 28.25 -13.55 2.51
C ALA A 274 28.53 -13.98 3.96
N ILE A 275 29.02 -13.04 4.76
CA ILE A 275 29.14 -13.18 6.21
C ILE A 275 27.98 -12.40 6.81
N LEU A 276 27.10 -13.08 7.54
CA LEU A 276 25.98 -12.44 8.21
C LEU A 276 26.27 -12.35 9.71
N ARG A 277 26.13 -11.15 10.26
CA ARG A 277 26.02 -10.91 11.69
C ARG A 277 24.55 -10.84 12.05
N ILE A 278 24.15 -11.64 13.02
CA ILE A 278 22.77 -11.72 13.48
C ILE A 278 22.80 -11.38 14.96
N GLU A 279 22.05 -10.36 15.34
CA GLU A 279 21.87 -9.93 16.72
C GLU A 279 20.40 -10.07 17.11
N ALA A 280 20.15 -10.44 18.36
CA ALA A 280 18.81 -10.58 18.90
C ALA A 280 18.66 -9.72 20.16
N GLU A 281 17.69 -8.82 20.17
CA GLU A 281 17.49 -7.89 21.28
C GLU A 281 17.14 -8.65 22.58
N GLY A 282 17.89 -8.38 23.65
CA GLY A 282 17.72 -9.08 24.94
C GLY A 282 18.45 -10.42 25.06
N TYR A 283 19.16 -10.85 24.02
CA TYR A 283 19.92 -12.10 23.97
C TYR A 283 21.45 -11.86 23.93
N ASP A 284 22.21 -12.93 24.12
CA ASP A 284 23.68 -13.00 24.18
C ASP A 284 24.37 -12.43 22.91
N ASP A 285 25.70 -12.49 22.87
CA ASP A 285 26.52 -11.89 21.80
C ASP A 285 26.03 -12.26 20.37
N PRO A 286 26.20 -11.35 19.37
CA PRO A 286 25.81 -11.61 18.00
C PRO A 286 26.42 -12.88 17.43
N VAL A 287 25.63 -13.62 16.66
CA VAL A 287 26.07 -14.83 15.98
C VAL A 287 26.50 -14.49 14.56
N ILE A 288 27.76 -14.78 14.24
CA ILE A 288 28.33 -14.58 12.91
C ILE A 288 28.30 -15.91 12.15
N ILE A 289 27.70 -15.89 10.97
CA ILE A 289 27.64 -17.06 10.09
C ILE A 289 28.14 -16.74 8.69
N LYS A 290 28.92 -17.67 8.12
CA LYS A 290 29.18 -17.67 6.68
C LYS A 290 28.07 -18.42 5.95
N VAL A 291 27.55 -17.83 4.88
CA VAL A 291 26.50 -18.40 4.02
C VAL A 291 26.92 -18.29 2.57
N LYS A 292 26.47 -19.23 1.74
CA LYS A 292 26.77 -19.28 0.30
C LYS A 292 25.50 -19.02 -0.49
N TYR A 293 25.66 -18.52 -1.71
CA TYR A 293 24.57 -18.36 -2.67
C TYR A 293 23.75 -19.66 -2.75
N PRO A 294 22.46 -19.63 -2.35
CA PRO A 294 21.64 -20.82 -2.29
C PRO A 294 21.27 -21.25 -3.71
N LYS A 295 21.90 -22.31 -4.24
CA LYS A 295 21.53 -22.90 -5.54
C LYS A 295 20.11 -23.52 -5.54
N ARG A 296 19.56 -23.76 -4.35
CA ARG A 296 18.20 -24.21 -4.02
C ARG A 296 17.87 -23.68 -2.62
N ASN A 297 16.59 -23.63 -2.25
CA ASN A 297 16.09 -23.18 -0.94
C ASN A 297 16.96 -23.71 0.21
N ALA A 298 17.62 -22.80 0.93
CA ALA A 298 18.51 -23.13 2.03
C ALA A 298 17.83 -22.81 3.37
N LYS A 299 18.02 -23.66 4.37
CA LYS A 299 17.50 -23.44 5.73
C LYS A 299 18.64 -23.46 6.73
N LYS A 300 18.64 -22.51 7.66
CA LYS A 300 19.64 -22.45 8.74
C LYS A 300 18.96 -22.08 10.04
N THR A 301 19.36 -22.76 11.11
CA THR A 301 18.79 -22.54 12.43
C THR A 301 19.87 -21.97 13.34
N ILE A 302 19.52 -20.91 14.06
CA ILE A 302 20.39 -20.22 15.00
C ILE A 302 19.74 -20.26 16.37
N LYS A 303 20.56 -20.50 17.39
CA LYS A 303 20.12 -20.53 18.78
C LYS A 303 20.84 -19.45 19.55
N PHE A 304 20.06 -18.57 20.17
CA PHE A 304 20.55 -17.59 21.13
C PHE A 304 20.32 -18.05 22.55
N LYS A 305 21.10 -17.50 23.47
CA LYS A 305 20.85 -17.60 24.91
C LYS A 305 20.44 -16.23 25.42
N HIS A 306 19.62 -16.16 26.46
CA HIS A 306 19.39 -14.88 27.13
C HIS A 306 20.69 -14.35 27.77
N LYS A 307 20.90 -13.03 27.77
CA LYS A 307 22.05 -12.42 28.47
C LYS A 307 22.00 -12.83 29.94
N LYS A 308 23.12 -13.32 30.48
CA LYS A 308 23.23 -13.52 31.92
C LYS A 308 23.22 -12.15 32.59
N LYS A 309 22.32 -11.96 33.55
CA LYS A 309 22.32 -10.80 34.45
C LYS A 309 23.54 -10.82 35.36
#